data_AF-A0A966I6M5-F1
#
_entry.id   AF-A0A966I6M5-F1
#
_cell.length_a   1.000
_cell.length_b   1.000
_cell.length_c   1.000
_cell.angle_alpha   90.00
_cell.angle_beta   90.00
_cell.angle_gamma   90.00
#
_symmetry.space_group_name_H-M   'P 1'
#
loop_
_entity.id
_entity.type
_entity.pdbx_description
1 polymer ?
#
loop_
_entity_poly.entity_id
_entity_poly.type
_entity_poly.pdbx_seq_one_letter_code
_entity_poly.pdbx_strand_id
1 'polypeptide(L)'
;TGTSQVRNITDAERENGVTKNEDLPWKRRDHALFINFAPYDDPEIAVSVVVEHGGAGSKSAAPIARDITLQALFKGTPPLGVYPAKDRTAIFEQQKKLREILQELEMNRKNKA
;
A
#
# COMPACT_ATOMS: atom_id res chain seq x y z
N THR A 1 2.74 -10.76 -5.08
CA THR A 1 2.18 -10.36 -3.77
C THR A 1 2.01 -11.60 -2.94
N GLY A 2 2.17 -11.52 -1.62
CA GLY A 2 1.83 -12.62 -0.70
C GLY A 2 0.69 -12.17 0.24
N THR A 3 -0.16 -13.10 0.65
CA THR A 3 -1.05 -12.92 1.79
C THR A 3 -0.90 -14.13 2.68
N SER A 4 -0.60 -13.91 3.96
CA SER A 4 -0.42 -15.01 4.89
C SER A 4 -0.70 -14.55 6.31
N GLN A 5 -1.62 -15.23 6.98
CA GLN A 5 -1.66 -15.35 8.44
C GLN A 5 -1.69 -16.83 8.82
N VAL A 6 -0.79 -17.23 9.72
CA VAL A 6 -0.79 -18.61 10.25
C VAL A 6 -1.88 -18.72 11.32
N ARG A 7 -2.82 -19.64 11.12
CA ARG A 7 -3.87 -19.96 12.10
C ARG A 7 -4.17 -21.46 12.09
N ASN A 8 -4.61 -21.98 13.23
CA ASN A 8 -5.19 -23.31 13.27
C ASN A 8 -6.54 -23.30 12.54
N ILE A 9 -6.72 -24.28 11.67
CA ILE A 9 -7.98 -24.58 10.98
C ILE A 9 -8.41 -25.95 11.51
N THR A 10 -9.58 -26.02 12.14
CA THR A 10 -10.09 -27.28 12.71
C THR A 10 -10.62 -28.20 11.61
N ASP A 11 -10.74 -29.50 11.89
CA ASP A 11 -11.29 -30.46 10.92
C ASP A 11 -12.73 -30.10 10.55
N ALA A 12 -13.54 -29.67 11.53
CA ALA A 12 -14.89 -29.16 11.30
C ALA A 12 -14.90 -27.91 10.41
N GLU A 13 -13.93 -26.99 10.55
CA GLU A 13 -13.83 -25.82 9.67
C GLU A 13 -13.42 -26.21 8.25
N ARG A 14 -12.57 -27.23 8.08
CA ARG A 14 -12.22 -27.75 6.75
C ARG A 14 -13.42 -28.41 6.06
N GLU A 15 -14.19 -29.18 6.81
CA GLU A 15 -15.36 -29.92 6.29
C GLU A 15 -16.50 -28.98 5.88
N ASN A 16 -16.73 -27.89 6.64
CA ASN A 16 -17.73 -26.87 6.32
C ASN A 16 -17.27 -25.84 5.27
N GLY A 17 -16.01 -25.95 4.80
CA GLY A 17 -15.37 -24.98 3.93
C GLY A 17 -14.69 -23.86 4.71
N VAL A 18 -13.43 -23.57 4.35
CA VAL A 18 -12.62 -22.53 5.00
C VAL A 18 -13.31 -21.17 4.86
N THR A 19 -13.55 -20.51 5.98
CA THR A 19 -14.15 -19.17 6.02
C THR A 19 -13.34 -18.19 5.19
N LYS A 20 -14.01 -17.42 4.34
CA LYS A 20 -13.38 -16.40 3.51
C LYS A 20 -12.69 -15.36 4.38
N ASN A 21 -11.58 -14.82 3.89
CA ASN A 21 -10.75 -13.90 4.64
C ASN A 21 -11.51 -12.62 5.05
N GLU A 22 -12.44 -12.13 4.22
CA GLU A 22 -13.26 -10.97 4.56
C GLU A 22 -14.24 -11.24 5.72
N ASP A 23 -14.67 -12.49 5.89
CA ASP A 23 -15.67 -12.90 6.88
C ASP A 23 -15.03 -13.28 8.22
N LEU A 24 -13.69 -13.41 8.27
CA LEU A 24 -12.96 -13.66 9.51
C LEU A 24 -12.95 -12.41 10.42
N PRO A 25 -12.95 -12.59 11.76
CA PRO A 25 -12.65 -11.52 12.70
C PRO A 25 -11.34 -10.82 12.31
N TRP A 26 -11.27 -9.49 12.44
CA TRP A 26 -10.15 -8.69 11.94
C TRP A 26 -8.76 -9.25 12.32
N LYS A 27 -8.58 -9.61 13.59
CA LYS A 27 -7.33 -10.19 14.13
C LYS A 27 -6.92 -11.55 13.52
N ARG A 28 -7.82 -12.19 12.78
CA ARG A 28 -7.62 -13.49 12.11
C ARG A 28 -7.48 -13.35 10.59
N ARG A 29 -7.56 -12.12 10.06
CA ARG A 29 -7.46 -11.85 8.61
C ARG A 29 -6.02 -11.76 8.16
N ASP A 30 -5.73 -12.33 6.99
CA ASP A 30 -4.42 -12.28 6.39
C ASP A 30 -3.82 -10.88 6.35
N HIS A 31 -2.52 -10.79 6.59
CA HIS A 31 -1.74 -9.59 6.33
C HIS A 31 -1.56 -9.40 4.81
N ALA A 32 -1.48 -8.14 4.38
CA ALA A 32 -1.17 -7.82 2.99
C ALA A 32 0.34 -7.60 2.86
N LEU A 33 1.02 -8.40 2.03
CA LEU A 33 2.46 -8.26 1.79
C LEU A 33 2.76 -7.93 0.33
N PHE A 34 3.65 -6.97 0.14
CA PHE A 34 4.20 -6.63 -1.17
C PHE A 34 5.65 -6.18 -1.08
N ILE A 35 6.47 -6.67 -2.01
CA ILE A 35 7.86 -6.26 -2.16
C ILE A 35 8.05 -5.93 -3.65
N ASN A 36 8.73 -4.83 -3.94
CA ASN A 36 9.18 -4.50 -5.28
C ASN A 36 10.56 -3.83 -5.25
N PHE A 37 11.17 -3.75 -6.43
CA PHE A 37 12.32 -2.90 -6.69
C PHE A 37 12.11 -2.13 -8.00
N ALA A 38 12.80 -1.00 -8.15
CA ALA A 38 12.78 -0.21 -9.38
C ALA A 38 14.02 0.70 -9.49
N PRO A 39 14.44 1.10 -10.71
CA PRO A 39 14.00 0.59 -12.01
C PRO A 39 14.23 -0.92 -12.21
N TYR A 40 13.64 -1.53 -13.24
CA TYR A 40 13.78 -2.97 -13.49
C TYR A 40 15.18 -3.33 -14.02
N ASP A 41 15.66 -2.58 -15.01
CA ASP A 41 16.93 -2.86 -15.69
C ASP A 41 18.15 -2.49 -14.85
N ASP A 42 18.05 -1.44 -14.03
CA ASP A 42 19.10 -1.00 -13.09
C ASP A 42 18.46 -0.63 -11.74
N PRO A 43 18.29 -1.60 -10.81
CA PRO A 43 17.58 -1.38 -9.55
C PRO A 43 18.28 -0.44 -8.57
N GLU A 44 17.64 0.68 -8.23
CA GLU A 44 18.15 1.66 -7.26
C GLU A 44 17.41 1.61 -5.92
N ILE A 45 16.13 1.25 -5.94
CA ILE A 45 15.23 1.30 -4.78
C ILE A 45 14.56 -0.05 -4.60
N ALA A 46 14.54 -0.56 -3.37
CA ALA A 46 13.73 -1.69 -2.94
C ALA A 46 12.77 -1.27 -1.83
N VAL A 47 11.51 -1.69 -1.92
CA VAL A 47 10.47 -1.38 -0.95
C VAL A 47 9.80 -2.67 -0.49
N SER A 48 9.65 -2.83 0.83
CA SER A 48 8.86 -3.89 1.46
C SER A 48 7.73 -3.25 2.25
N VAL A 49 6.49 -3.68 1.98
CA VAL A 49 5.29 -3.20 2.66
C VAL A 49 4.54 -4.37 3.26
N VAL A 50 4.24 -4.23 4.56
CA VAL A 50 3.35 -5.12 5.31
C VAL A 50 2.20 -4.27 5.83
N VAL A 51 0.97 -4.65 5.49
CA VAL A 51 -0.25 -4.07 6.06
C VAL A 51 -0.88 -5.12 6.97
N GLU A 52 -0.84 -4.87 8.27
CA GLU A 52 -1.44 -5.74 9.27
C GLU A 52 -2.94 -5.92 8.98
N HIS A 53 -3.36 -7.18 8.94
CA HIS A 53 -4.72 -7.62 8.60
C HIS A 53 -5.31 -6.97 7.33
N GLY A 54 -4.43 -6.59 6.39
CA GLY A 54 -4.80 -5.85 5.18
C GLY A 54 -5.40 -6.69 4.05
N GLY A 55 -5.55 -8.01 4.26
CA GLY A 55 -6.05 -8.95 3.26
C GLY A 55 -5.17 -9.02 2.02
N ALA A 56 -5.77 -8.89 0.84
CA ALA A 56 -5.09 -9.00 -0.46
C ALA A 56 -3.90 -8.03 -0.63
N GLY A 57 -2.69 -8.59 -0.75
CA GLY A 57 -1.45 -7.84 -1.02
C GLY A 57 -1.52 -6.95 -2.26
N SER A 58 -2.15 -7.42 -3.34
CA SER A 58 -2.36 -6.66 -4.57
C SER A 58 -3.32 -5.47 -4.42
N LYS A 59 -4.25 -5.56 -3.46
CA LYS A 59 -5.26 -4.52 -3.20
C LYS A 59 -4.75 -3.46 -2.23
N SER A 60 -4.04 -3.89 -1.18
CA SER A 60 -3.69 -3.02 -0.06
C SER A 60 -2.20 -2.62 -0.09
N ALA A 61 -1.28 -3.58 -0.09
CA ALA A 61 0.15 -3.31 0.04
C ALA A 61 0.79 -2.82 -1.29
N ALA A 62 0.36 -3.34 -2.43
CA ALA A 62 0.96 -3.02 -3.72
C ALA A 62 0.79 -1.53 -4.14
N PRO A 63 -0.39 -0.89 -4.00
CA PRO A 63 -0.54 0.53 -4.30
C PRO A 63 0.34 1.42 -3.41
N ILE A 64 0.48 1.08 -2.12
CA ILE A 64 1.34 1.79 -1.17
C ILE A 64 2.80 1.70 -1.61
N ALA A 65 3.28 0.49 -1.93
CA ALA A 65 4.65 0.28 -2.36
C ALA A 65 4.96 1.00 -3.68
N ARG A 66 4.02 0.99 -4.63
CA ARG A 66 4.11 1.76 -5.88
C ARG A 66 4.29 3.24 -5.58
N ASP A 67 3.43 3.82 -4.75
CA ASP A 67 3.47 5.25 -4.47
C ASP A 67 4.78 5.65 -3.80
N ILE A 68 5.25 4.88 -2.80
CA ILE A 68 6.57 5.08 -2.16
C ILE A 68 7.69 5.03 -3.20
N THR A 69 7.72 3.99 -4.03
CA THR A 69 8.76 3.78 -5.04
C THR A 69 8.80 4.94 -6.02
N LEU A 70 7.64 5.36 -6.54
CA LEU A 70 7.57 6.47 -7.49
C LEU A 70 7.98 7.79 -6.84
N GLN A 71 7.54 8.08 -5.62
CA GLN A 71 7.95 9.29 -4.92
C GLN A 71 9.47 9.37 -4.74
N ALA A 72 10.09 8.23 -4.41
CA ALA A 72 11.54 8.14 -4.22
C ALA A 72 12.31 8.30 -5.54
N LEU A 73 11.87 7.66 -6.63
CA LEU A 73 12.47 7.80 -7.96
C LEU A 73 12.39 9.24 -8.49
N PHE A 74 11.24 9.88 -8.35
CA PHE A 74 11.01 11.24 -8.86
C PHE A 74 11.48 12.34 -7.89
N LYS A 75 11.95 11.97 -6.69
CA LYS A 75 12.38 12.90 -5.63
C LYS A 75 11.35 14.01 -5.37
N GLY A 76 10.07 13.65 -5.40
CA GLY A 76 8.97 14.61 -5.42
C GLY A 76 7.68 14.01 -5.97
N THR A 77 6.73 14.86 -6.36
CA THR A 77 5.43 14.45 -6.89
C THR A 77 5.58 13.78 -8.27
N PRO A 78 5.26 12.48 -8.42
CA PRO A 78 5.42 11.77 -9.69
C PRO A 78 4.40 12.25 -10.72
N PRO A 79 4.76 12.29 -12.02
CA PRO A 79 3.82 12.61 -13.09
C PRO A 79 2.66 11.61 -13.15
N LEU A 80 1.42 12.07 -13.38
CA LEU A 80 0.25 11.17 -13.46
C LEU A 80 0.39 10.09 -14.55
N GLY A 81 1.18 10.36 -15.59
CA GLY A 81 1.42 9.43 -16.70
C GLY A 81 2.04 8.10 -16.27
N VAL A 82 2.82 8.08 -15.18
CA VAL A 82 3.49 6.86 -14.69
C VAL A 82 2.55 5.91 -13.94
N TYR A 83 1.34 6.36 -13.62
CA TYR A 83 0.34 5.54 -12.96
C TYR A 83 -0.64 4.90 -13.96
N PRO A 84 -1.23 3.73 -13.61
CA PRO A 84 -2.25 3.09 -14.43
C PRO A 84 -3.41 4.03 -14.72
N ALA A 85 -3.91 4.05 -15.97
CA ALA A 85 -4.94 4.99 -16.42
C ALA A 85 -6.18 5.03 -15.50
N LYS A 86 -6.62 3.86 -15.03
CA LYS A 86 -7.76 3.71 -14.12
C LYS A 86 -7.57 4.39 -12.75
N ASP A 87 -6.33 4.59 -12.29
CA ASP A 87 -6.04 5.13 -10.97
C ASP A 87 -5.75 6.64 -11.01
N ARG A 88 -5.49 7.23 -12.19
CA ARG A 88 -4.97 8.60 -12.35
C ARG A 88 -5.83 9.67 -11.69
N THR A 89 -7.15 9.56 -11.79
CA THR A 89 -8.08 10.53 -11.17
C THR A 89 -7.96 10.52 -9.66
N ALA A 90 -7.96 9.33 -9.04
CA ALA A 90 -7.81 9.21 -7.58
C ALA A 90 -6.45 9.72 -7.10
N ILE A 91 -5.39 9.43 -7.87
CA ILE A 91 -4.03 9.86 -7.56
C ILE A 91 -3.89 11.37 -7.67
N PHE A 92 -4.51 12.00 -8.66
CA PHE A 92 -4.50 13.46 -8.77
C PHE A 92 -5.09 14.12 -7.53
N GLU A 93 -6.25 13.66 -7.06
CA GLU A 93 -6.87 14.18 -5.83
C GLU A 93 -5.98 13.93 -4.60
N GLN A 94 -5.36 12.75 -4.51
CA GLN A 94 -4.42 12.43 -3.43
C GLN A 94 -3.20 13.35 -3.44
N GLN A 95 -2.59 13.59 -4.61
CA GLN A 95 -1.44 14.48 -4.76
C GLN A 95 -1.80 15.94 -4.45
N LYS A 96 -3.00 16.38 -4.84
CA LYS A 96 -3.52 17.71 -4.49
C LYS A 96 -3.66 17.87 -2.99
N LYS A 97 -4.35 16.93 -2.32
CA LYS A 97 -4.52 16.93 -0.86
C LYS A 97 -3.18 16.91 -0.12
N LEU A 98 -2.23 16.08 -0.58
CA LEU A 98 -0.90 16.01 0.03
C LEU A 98 -0.16 17.35 -0.06
N ARG A 99 -0.28 18.06 -1.19
CA ARG A 99 0.32 19.38 -1.38
C ARG A 99 -0.24 20.40 -0.40
N GLU A 100 -1.55 20.42 -0.21
CA GLU A 100 -2.23 21.29 0.76
C GLU A 100 -1.73 21.02 2.19
N ILE A 101 -1.66 19.73 2.58
CA ILE A 101 -1.14 19.32 3.89
C ILE A 101 0.32 19.74 4.08
N LEU A 102 1.17 19.53 3.08
CA LEU A 102 2.58 19.90 3.17
C LEU A 102 2.77 21.42 3.33
N GLN A 103 2.00 22.22 2.59
CA GLN A 103 2.01 23.68 2.73
C GLN A 103 1.58 24.12 4.13
N GLU A 104 0.52 23.51 4.68
CA GLU A 104 0.07 23.78 6.04
C GLU A 104 1.14 23.43 7.08
N LEU A 105 1.78 22.26 6.95
CA LEU A 105 2.86 21.83 7.84
C LEU A 105 4.07 22.77 7.77
N GLU A 106 4.43 23.27 6.59
CA GLU A 106 5.51 24.24 6.41
C GLU A 106 5.19 25.58 7.07
N MET A 107 3.96 26.09 6.91
CA MET A 107 3.51 27.30 7.57
C MET A 107 3.53 27.16 9.09
N ASN A 108 3.03 26.02 9.60
CA ASN A 108 3.03 25.73 11.04
C ASN A 108 4.45 25.60 11.63
N ARG A 109 5.40 25.08 10.87
CA ARG A 109 6.82 25.04 11.28
C ARG A 109 7.42 26.43 11.36
N LYS A 110 7.16 27.30 10.38
CA LYS A 110 7.64 28.69 10.37
C LYS A 110 7.07 29.53 11.50
N ASN A 111 5.80 29.30 11.87
CA ASN A 111 5.15 30.02 12.97
C ASN A 111 5.60 29.58 14.37
N LYS A 112 6.31 28.44 14.49
CA LYS A 112 6.83 27.90 15.75
C LYS A 112 8.33 28.16 15.97
N ALA A 113 9.04 28.68 14.96
CA ALA A 113 10.45 29.06 15.02
C ALA A 113 10.57 30.57 15.30
#